data_AF-A0A255YC30-F1
#
_entry.id   AF-A0A255YC30-F1
#
_cell.length_a   1.000
_cell.length_b   1.000
_cell.length_c   1.000
_cell.angle_alpha   90.00
_cell.angle_beta   90.00
_cell.angle_gamma   90.00
#
_symmetry.space_group_name_H-M   'P 1'
#
loop_
_entity.id
_entity.type
_entity.pdbx_description
1 polymer ?
#
loop_
_entity_poly.entity_id
_entity_poly.type
_entity_poly.pdbx_seq_one_letter_code
_entity_poly.pdbx_strand_id
1 'polypeptide(L)'
;MQIMASVVETIQVPAAVAADLDALVAAGHGPSRAAVVAALVAREREAAARRDAFEAAIAEGEASGSCGITLNEIMAEARRRHGRS
;
A
#
# COMPACT_ATOMS: atom_id res chain seq x y z
N MET A 1 19.58 1.41 -25.18
CA MET A 1 18.38 0.60 -24.90
C MET A 1 18.81 -0.55 -23.99
N GLN A 2 18.69 -0.39 -22.67
CA GLN A 2 19.16 -1.37 -21.69
C GLN A 2 18.01 -2.35 -21.40
N ILE A 3 18.16 -3.60 -21.83
CA ILE A 3 17.21 -4.67 -21.51
C ILE A 3 17.48 -5.05 -20.06
N MET A 4 16.65 -4.57 -19.12
CA MET A 4 16.67 -5.08 -17.75
C MET A 4 16.22 -6.53 -17.79
N ALA A 5 17.16 -7.46 -17.65
CA ALA A 5 16.86 -8.87 -17.50
C ALA A 5 15.95 -9.06 -16.28
N SER A 6 14.76 -9.64 -16.46
CA SER A 6 13.92 -10.03 -15.34
C SER A 6 14.66 -11.11 -14.54
N VAL A 7 14.93 -10.85 -13.27
CA VAL A 7 15.49 -11.86 -12.37
C VAL A 7 14.45 -12.97 -12.22
N VAL A 8 14.78 -14.18 -12.69
CA VAL A 8 13.96 -15.37 -12.46
C VAL A 8 14.47 -15.99 -11.16
N GLU A 9 13.69 -15.81 -10.09
CA GLU A 9 13.99 -16.39 -8.78
C GLU A 9 13.20 -17.69 -8.60
N THR A 10 13.87 -18.75 -8.16
CA THR A 10 13.22 -20.02 -7.83
C THR A 10 13.01 -20.10 -6.34
N ILE A 11 11.74 -20.21 -5.92
CA ILE A 11 11.37 -20.34 -4.51
C ILE A 11 10.80 -21.73 -4.26
N GLN A 12 11.12 -22.31 -3.11
CA GLN A 12 10.50 -23.54 -2.63
C GLN A 12 9.30 -23.16 -1.76
N VAL A 13 8.14 -23.76 -2.05
CA VAL A 13 6.91 -23.55 -1.29
C VAL A 13 6.39 -24.87 -0.74
N PRO A 14 5.77 -24.89 0.46
CA PRO A 14 5.12 -26.09 0.98
C PRO A 14 4.03 -26.60 0.04
N ALA A 15 3.79 -27.92 0.05
CA ALA A 15 2.79 -28.55 -0.82
C ALA A 15 1.37 -27.98 -0.64
N ALA A 16 0.99 -27.62 0.59
CA ALA A 16 -0.28 -26.96 0.87
C ALA A 16 -0.39 -25.60 0.15
N VAL A 17 0.65 -24.79 0.20
CA VAL A 17 0.70 -23.48 -0.48
C VAL A 17 0.67 -23.65 -2.00
N ALA A 18 1.33 -24.68 -2.54
CA ALA A 18 1.26 -24.98 -3.96
C ALA A 18 -0.18 -25.32 -4.41
N ALA A 19 -0.92 -26.08 -3.60
CA ALA A 19 -2.32 -26.40 -3.85
C ALA A 19 -3.23 -25.17 -3.76
N ASP A 20 -2.99 -24.27 -2.80
CA ASP A 20 -3.72 -23.00 -2.70
C ASP A 20 -3.48 -22.11 -3.92
N LEU A 21 -2.23 -22.04 -4.42
CA LEU A 21 -1.91 -21.31 -5.63
C LEU A 21 -2.60 -21.89 -6.87
N ASP A 22 -2.72 -23.22 -6.97
CA ASP A 22 -3.50 -23.87 -8.03
C ASP A 22 -4.97 -23.51 -7.96
N ALA A 23 -5.56 -23.53 -6.76
CA ALA A 23 -6.95 -23.15 -6.55
C ALA A 23 -7.21 -21.69 -6.98
N LEU A 24 -6.28 -20.78 -6.68
CA LEU A 24 -6.37 -19.38 -7.09
C LEU A 24 -6.29 -19.21 -8.61
N VAL A 25 -5.41 -19.96 -9.28
CA VAL A 25 -5.35 -19.99 -10.75
C VAL A 25 -6.63 -20.54 -11.34
N ALA A 26 -7.15 -21.65 -10.81
CA ALA A 26 -8.42 -22.26 -11.26
C ALA A 26 -9.61 -21.32 -11.06
N ALA A 27 -9.60 -20.50 -10.00
CA ALA A 27 -10.60 -19.47 -9.73
C ALA A 27 -10.41 -18.19 -10.59
N GLY A 28 -9.39 -18.12 -11.45
CA GLY A 28 -9.18 -17.02 -12.39
C GLY A 28 -8.46 -15.80 -11.81
N HIS A 29 -7.81 -15.92 -10.64
CA HIS A 29 -7.05 -14.82 -10.05
C HIS A 29 -5.74 -14.50 -10.81
N GLY A 30 -5.32 -15.36 -11.72
CA GLY A 30 -4.20 -15.12 -12.62
C GLY A 30 -3.96 -16.30 -13.58
N PRO A 31 -3.22 -16.07 -14.68
CA PRO A 31 -2.99 -17.10 -15.70
C PRO A 31 -1.99 -18.20 -15.28
N SER A 32 -1.27 -18.01 -14.18
CA SER A 32 -0.30 -18.96 -13.66
C SER A 32 0.00 -18.71 -12.18
N ARG A 33 0.60 -19.69 -11.50
CA ARG A 33 1.07 -19.53 -10.10
C ARG A 33 2.02 -18.34 -9.97
N ALA A 34 2.93 -18.16 -10.92
CA ALA A 34 3.89 -17.05 -10.90
C ALA A 34 3.20 -15.69 -11.01
N ALA A 35 2.18 -15.56 -11.87
CA ALA A 35 1.42 -14.33 -11.99
C ALA A 35 0.63 -14.01 -10.70
N VAL A 36 0.04 -15.03 -10.07
CA VAL A 36 -0.65 -14.89 -8.79
C VAL A 36 0.32 -14.44 -7.69
N VAL A 37 1.49 -15.08 -7.57
CA VAL A 37 2.51 -14.70 -6.58
C VAL A 37 3.01 -13.28 -6.83
N ALA A 38 3.28 -12.90 -8.08
CA ALA A 38 3.72 -11.55 -8.41
C ALA A 38 2.68 -10.49 -8.00
N ALA A 39 1.39 -10.76 -8.22
CA ALA A 39 0.31 -9.87 -7.79
C ALA A 39 0.22 -9.77 -6.25
N LEU A 40 0.38 -10.88 -5.53
CA LEU A 40 0.39 -10.89 -4.06
C LEU A 40 1.58 -10.09 -3.51
N VAL A 41 2.77 -10.27 -4.08
CA VAL A 41 3.98 -9.52 -3.68
C VAL A 41 3.80 -8.03 -3.96
N ALA A 42 3.25 -7.65 -5.12
CA ALA A 42 2.99 -6.25 -5.43
C ALA A 42 2.01 -5.62 -4.41
N ARG A 43 0.92 -6.34 -4.08
CA ARG A 43 -0.05 -5.90 -3.09
C ARG A 43 0.58 -5.73 -1.69
N GLU A 44 1.44 -6.67 -1.28
CA GLU A 44 2.11 -6.58 0.02
C GLU A 44 3.08 -5.39 0.07
N ARG A 45 3.84 -5.15 -1.02
CA ARG A 45 4.72 -3.98 -1.13
C ARG A 45 3.95 -2.66 -1.06
N GLU A 46 2.80 -2.58 -1.73
CA GLU A 46 1.93 -1.41 -1.64
C GLU A 46 1.38 -1.20 -0.22
N ALA A 47 0.98 -2.29 0.44
CA ALA A 47 0.51 -2.24 1.83
C ALA A 47 1.63 -1.84 2.81
N ALA A 48 2.86 -2.27 2.58
CA ALA A 48 4.03 -1.82 3.34
C ALA A 48 4.27 -0.32 3.13
N ALA A 49 4.32 0.15 1.88
CA ALA A 49 4.51 1.57 1.58
C ALA A 49 3.43 2.48 2.22
N ARG A 50 2.16 2.02 2.26
CA ARG A 50 1.08 2.73 2.95
C ARG A 50 1.28 2.78 4.47
N ARG A 51 1.78 1.70 5.09
CA ARG A 51 2.09 1.67 6.52
C ARG A 51 3.21 2.64 6.84
N ASP A 52 4.29 2.60 6.07
CA ASP A 52 5.43 3.50 6.24
C ASP A 52 5.00 4.97 6.10
N ALA A 53 4.16 5.29 5.10
CA ALA A 53 3.63 6.64 4.92
C ALA A 53 2.71 7.09 6.08
N PHE A 54 1.91 6.17 6.62
CA PHE A 54 1.06 6.45 7.77
C PHE A 54 1.87 6.70 9.05
N GLU A 55 2.88 5.87 9.31
CA GLU A 55 3.80 6.03 10.43
C GLU A 55 4.59 7.33 10.32
N ALA A 56 5.04 7.69 9.12
CA ALA A 56 5.69 8.98 8.87
C ALA A 56 4.77 10.17 9.15
N ALA A 57 3.49 10.09 8.76
CA ALA A 57 2.51 11.14 9.03
C ALA A 57 2.20 11.29 10.53
N ILE A 58 2.17 10.17 11.29
CA ILE A 58 2.06 10.22 12.75
C ILE A 58 3.27 10.94 13.34
N ALA A 59 4.48 10.52 12.95
CA ALA A 59 5.72 11.12 13.45
C ALA A 59 5.82 12.62 13.13
N GLU A 60 5.39 13.03 11.93
CA GLU A 60 5.29 14.45 11.55
C GLU A 60 4.31 15.19 12.47
N GLY A 61 3.13 14.61 12.71
CA GLY A 61 2.13 15.17 13.62
C GLY A 61 2.66 15.34 15.04
N GLU A 62 3.31 14.32 15.59
CA GLU A 62 3.94 14.37 16.91
C GLU A 62 5.04 15.45 16.99
N ALA A 63 5.87 15.56 15.95
CA ALA A 63 6.92 16.58 15.88
C ALA A 63 6.38 18.00 15.76
N SER A 64 5.19 18.18 15.19
CA SER A 64 4.56 19.50 15.01
C SER A 64 4.00 20.10 16.30
N GLY A 65 3.87 19.30 17.36
CA GLY A 65 3.32 19.70 18.65
C GLY A 65 1.79 19.86 18.64
N SER A 66 1.23 20.15 19.82
CA SER A 66 -0.22 20.33 19.98
C SER A 66 -0.60 21.81 20.10
N CYS A 67 -1.73 22.20 19.50
CA CYS A 67 -2.35 23.50 19.74
C CYS A 67 -3.81 23.35 20.20
N GLY A 68 -4.25 24.28 21.05
CA GLY A 68 -5.65 24.39 21.44
C GLY A 68 -6.42 25.17 20.38
N ILE A 69 -7.04 24.47 19.44
CA ILE A 69 -7.94 25.06 18.44
C ILE A 69 -9.25 24.28 18.40
N THR A 70 -10.36 24.99 18.30
CA THR A 70 -11.69 24.40 18.17
C THR A 70 -12.00 24.08 16.72
N LEU A 71 -12.90 23.12 16.48
CA LEU A 71 -13.39 22.82 15.12
C LEU A 71 -14.02 24.05 14.44
N ASN A 72 -14.66 24.94 15.21
CA ASN A 72 -15.26 26.17 14.67
C ASN A 72 -14.20 27.13 14.14
N GLU A 73 -13.08 27.27 14.84
CA GLU A 73 -11.95 28.10 14.39
C GLU A 73 -11.30 27.51 13.14
N ILE A 74 -11.13 26.18 13.07
CA ILE A 74 -10.63 25.49 11.87
C ILE A 74 -11.55 25.76 10.67
N MET A 75 -12.87 25.61 10.85
CA MET A 75 -13.83 25.85 9.76
C MET A 75 -13.88 27.32 9.33
N ALA A 76 -13.84 28.25 10.28
CA ALA A 76 -13.81 29.67 9.99
C ALA A 76 -12.54 30.06 9.21
N GLU A 77 -11.39 29.51 9.59
CA GLU A 77 -10.12 29.68 8.87
C GLU A 77 -10.19 29.13 7.45
N ALA A 78 -10.69 27.90 7.28
CA ALA A 78 -10.82 27.27 5.97
C ALA A 78 -11.73 28.09 5.02
N ARG A 79 -12.88 28.58 5.52
CA ARG A 79 -13.78 29.44 4.74
C ARG A 79 -13.11 30.74 4.32
N ARG A 80 -12.32 31.35 5.23
CA ARG A 80 -11.55 32.57 4.94
C ARG A 80 -10.52 32.33 3.84
N ARG A 81 -9.77 31.22 3.91
CA ARG A 81 -8.74 30.87 2.90
C ARG A 81 -9.33 30.52 1.53
N HIS A 82 -10.51 29.93 1.50
CA HIS A 82 -11.16 29.47 0.26
C HIS A 82 -12.28 30.38 -0.24
N GLY A 83 -12.40 31.60 0.31
CA GLY A 83 -13.27 32.65 -0.24
C GLY A 83 -14.77 32.33 -0.23
N ARG A 84 -15.23 31.40 0.63
CA ARG A 84 -16.65 31.11 0.81
C ARG A 84 -17.20 32.00 1.94
N SER A 85 -17.38 33.28 1.63
CA SER A 85 -18.20 34.23 2.40
C SER A 85 -19.67 34.05 2.07
#